data_AF-A0AAP0S678-F1
#
_entry.id   AF-A0AAP0S678-F1
#
_cell.length_a   1.000
_cell.length_b   1.000
_cell.length_c   1.000
_cell.angle_alpha   90.00
_cell.angle_beta   90.00
_cell.angle_gamma   90.00
#
_symmetry.space_group_name_H-M   'P 1'
#
loop_
_entity.id
_entity.type
_entity.pdbx_description
1 polymer ?
#
loop_
_entity_poly.entity_id
_entity_poly.type
_entity_poly.pdbx_seq_one_letter_code
_entity_poly.pdbx_strand_id
1 'polypeptide(L)'
;MMSTKKLLSTSNFHSIPPIIRNSLQWVQNCNTQLDPPFLPKGPSILATNLIQSYFEKGLIKEARTMFDEMPERDVVAWTTMISGYTSCNHYSHAWMVFCEMMWEGIDP
;
A
#
# COMPACT_ATOMS: atom_id res chain seq x y z
N MET A 1 -10.28 37.88 -16.22
CA MET A 1 -9.80 37.46 -17.56
C MET A 1 -8.59 36.55 -17.31
N MET A 2 -8.43 35.30 -17.73
CA MET A 2 -9.08 34.35 -18.66
C MET A 2 -8.96 32.95 -17.97
N SER A 3 -10.04 32.23 -17.70
CA SER A 3 -10.62 31.14 -18.52
C SER A 3 -9.64 30.06 -18.98
N THR A 4 -9.40 29.06 -18.12
CA THR A 4 -8.99 27.70 -18.51
C THR A 4 -10.19 26.74 -18.44
N LYS A 5 -11.32 27.13 -19.04
CA LYS A 5 -12.51 26.26 -19.22
C LYS A 5 -12.53 25.52 -20.55
N LYS A 6 -11.38 25.38 -21.21
CA LYS A 6 -11.28 24.68 -22.49
C LYS A 6 -10.32 23.53 -22.27
N LEU A 7 -10.86 22.34 -21.97
CA LEU A 7 -10.30 21.03 -22.34
C LEU A 7 -11.08 19.83 -21.78
N LEU A 8 -12.37 19.95 -21.48
CA LEU A 8 -13.24 18.76 -21.37
C LEU A 8 -14.59 19.04 -22.05
N SER A 9 -14.52 19.47 -23.30
CA SER A 9 -15.63 19.29 -24.23
C SER A 9 -15.36 18.01 -25.01
N THR A 10 -16.25 17.04 -24.80
CA THR A 10 -16.73 16.06 -25.78
C THR A 10 -15.74 15.00 -26.30
N SER A 11 -15.78 13.83 -25.68
CA SER A 11 -16.05 12.60 -26.44
C SER A 11 -16.51 11.45 -25.53
N ASN A 12 -17.82 11.18 -25.60
CA ASN A 12 -18.45 9.85 -25.49
C ASN A 12 -18.14 8.95 -24.29
N PHE A 13 -18.31 9.44 -23.07
CA PHE A 13 -18.53 8.52 -21.94
C PHE A 13 -20.00 8.52 -21.56
N HIS A 14 -20.61 7.34 -21.61
CA HIS A 14 -21.97 7.09 -21.13
C HIS A 14 -22.18 7.79 -19.79
N SER A 15 -23.36 8.39 -19.59
CA SER A 15 -23.76 9.00 -18.33
C SER A 15 -23.32 8.10 -17.18
N ILE A 16 -22.38 8.59 -16.36
CA ILE A 16 -21.86 7.83 -15.22
C ILE A 16 -23.08 7.39 -14.39
N PRO A 17 -23.30 6.07 -14.20
CA PRO A 17 -24.42 5.55 -13.44
C PRO A 17 -24.52 6.26 -12.09
N PRO A 18 -25.73 6.55 -11.58
CA PRO A 18 -25.91 7.31 -10.35
C PRO A 18 -25.13 6.75 -9.15
N ILE A 19 -24.92 5.43 -9.14
CA ILE A 19 -24.11 4.71 -8.15
C ILE A 19 -22.67 5.24 -8.11
N ILE A 20 -22.02 5.39 -9.27
CA ILE A 20 -20.64 5.87 -9.35
C ILE A 20 -20.59 7.39 -9.07
N ARG A 21 -21.62 8.15 -9.44
CA ARG A 21 -21.72 9.58 -9.16
C ARG A 21 -21.80 9.86 -7.65
N ASN A 22 -22.60 9.09 -6.92
CA ASN A 22 -22.70 9.18 -5.46
C ASN A 22 -21.35 8.82 -4.80
N SER A 23 -20.65 7.83 -5.34
CA SER A 23 -19.29 7.47 -4.90
C SER A 23 -18.21 8.51 -5.23
N LEU A 24 -18.51 9.54 -6.03
CA LEU A 24 -17.61 10.65 -6.34
C LEU A 24 -18.00 11.95 -5.62
N GLN A 25 -19.13 11.94 -4.90
CA GLN A 25 -19.69 13.12 -4.25
C GLN A 25 -18.76 13.65 -3.14
N TRP A 26 -17.95 12.78 -2.52
CA TRP A 26 -16.93 13.16 -1.55
C TRP A 26 -15.78 14.00 -2.14
N VAL A 27 -15.49 13.85 -3.45
CA VAL A 27 -14.43 14.60 -4.15
C VAL A 27 -14.80 16.08 -4.31
N GLN A 28 -16.10 16.40 -4.26
CA GLN A 28 -16.59 17.76 -4.48
C GLN A 28 -16.68 18.60 -3.20
N ASN A 29 -16.49 17.99 -2.03
CA ASN A 29 -16.74 18.64 -0.74
C ASN A 29 -15.47 18.75 0.12
N CYS A 30 -14.31 18.99 -0.53
CA CYS A 30 -13.03 19.17 0.13
C CYS A 30 -13.00 20.44 1.00
N ASN A 31 -13.39 20.32 2.28
CA ASN A 31 -13.02 21.24 3.36
C ASN A 31 -13.20 20.68 4.79
N THR A 32 -13.44 19.37 4.96
CA THR A 32 -13.45 18.76 6.30
C THR A 32 -12.71 17.43 6.24
N GLN A 33 -11.56 17.42 6.91
CA GLN A 33 -10.78 16.25 7.26
C GLN A 33 -11.69 15.18 7.88
N LEU A 34 -11.73 14.01 7.26
CA LEU A 34 -11.80 12.69 7.87
C LEU A 34 -11.71 11.69 6.71
N ASP A 35 -10.75 10.79 6.84
CA ASP A 35 -10.24 9.92 5.79
C ASP A 35 -11.34 9.17 5.01
N PRO A 36 -11.17 8.92 3.69
CA PRO A 36 -12.15 8.17 2.92
C PRO A 36 -12.38 6.79 3.58
N PRO A 37 -13.65 6.32 3.69
CA PRO A 37 -14.01 5.09 4.42
C PRO A 37 -13.35 3.83 3.84
N PHE A 38 -12.80 3.93 2.63
CA PHE A 38 -11.92 2.94 2.04
C PHE A 38 -10.71 3.67 1.46
N LEU A 39 -9.71 3.95 2.31
CA LEU A 39 -8.35 3.96 1.81
C LEU A 39 -8.07 2.52 1.36
N PRO A 40 -7.84 2.25 0.07
CA PRO A 40 -7.12 1.05 -0.29
C PRO A 40 -5.73 1.26 0.31
N LYS A 41 -5.49 0.66 1.48
CA LYS A 41 -4.15 0.44 2.02
C LYS A 41 -3.48 -0.57 1.09
N GLY A 42 -3.26 -0.16 -0.15
CA GLY A 42 -2.59 -1.00 -1.12
C GLY A 42 -1.19 -1.28 -0.59
N PRO A 43 -0.61 -2.46 -0.89
CA PRO A 43 0.79 -2.71 -0.60
C PRO A 43 1.58 -1.50 -1.09
N SER A 44 2.49 -0.99 -0.25
CA SER A 44 3.53 -0.09 -0.74
C SER A 44 4.47 -0.95 -1.59
N ILE A 45 4.05 -1.22 -2.83
CA ILE A 45 4.74 -2.11 -3.78
C ILE A 45 6.19 -1.66 -3.94
N LEU A 46 6.44 -0.35 -3.89
CA LEU A 46 7.78 0.21 -3.90
C LEU A 46 8.60 -0.22 -2.67
N ALA A 47 8.03 -0.13 -1.47
CA ALA A 47 8.72 -0.55 -0.24
C ALA A 47 8.95 -2.07 -0.23
N THR A 48 7.97 -2.88 -0.62
CA THR A 48 8.11 -4.35 -0.68
C THR A 48 9.17 -4.78 -1.70
N ASN A 49 9.22 -4.12 -2.87
CA ASN A 49 10.25 -4.36 -3.87
C ASN A 49 11.65 -3.96 -3.37
N LEU A 50 11.76 -2.85 -2.63
CA LEU A 50 13.02 -2.43 -2.03
C LEU A 50 13.50 -3.43 -0.97
N ILE A 51 12.59 -3.87 -0.08
CA ILE A 51 12.86 -4.92 0.91
C ILE A 51 13.39 -6.19 0.22
N GLN A 52 12.72 -6.65 -0.84
CA GLN A 52 13.16 -7.81 -1.61
C GLN A 52 14.56 -7.61 -2.22
N SER A 53 14.82 -6.45 -2.84
CA SER A 53 16.14 -6.13 -3.40
C SER A 53 17.24 -6.05 -2.32
N TYR A 54 16.91 -5.61 -1.11
CA TYR A 54 17.86 -5.62 0.01
C TYR A 54 18.23 -7.05 0.41
N PHE A 55 17.26 -7.96 0.51
CA PHE A 55 17.55 -9.38 0.77
C PHE A 55 18.41 -10.01 -0.32
N GLU A 56 18.13 -9.74 -1.60
CA GLU A 56 18.95 -10.21 -2.73
C GLU A 56 20.42 -9.75 -2.65
N LYS A 57 20.66 -8.57 -2.05
CA LYS A 57 21.99 -8.01 -1.83
C LYS A 57 22.61 -8.41 -0.48
N GLY A 58 21.90 -9.19 0.35
CA GLY A 58 22.33 -9.55 1.70
C GLY A 58 22.26 -8.39 2.71
N LEU A 59 21.60 -7.29 2.35
CA LEU A 59 21.41 -6.09 3.17
C LEU A 59 20.21 -6.27 4.11
N ILE A 60 20.30 -7.28 4.97
CA ILE A 60 19.19 -7.74 5.81
C ILE A 60 18.74 -6.68 6.82
N LYS A 61 19.69 -5.88 7.33
CA LYS A 61 19.39 -4.82 8.31
C LYS A 61 18.59 -3.70 7.65
N GLU A 62 18.98 -3.32 6.45
CA GLU A 62 18.32 -2.30 5.63
C GLU A 62 16.90 -2.73 5.25
N ALA A 63 16.73 -4.02 4.90
CA ALA A 63 15.40 -4.62 4.69
C ALA A 63 14.51 -4.49 5.95
N ARG A 64 15.05 -4.83 7.12
CA ARG A 64 14.31 -4.70 8.40
C ARG A 64 13.98 -3.26 8.74
N THR A 65 14.92 -2.33 8.60
CA THR A 65 14.68 -0.91 8.84
C THR A 65 13.58 -0.38 7.92
N MET A 66 13.64 -0.70 6.62
CA MET A 66 12.61 -0.26 5.66
C MET A 66 11.23 -0.80 6.05
N PHE A 67 11.15 -2.06 6.49
CA PHE A 67 9.93 -2.66 7.00
C PHE A 67 9.42 -1.99 8.30
N ASP A 68 10.31 -1.68 9.24
CA ASP A 68 9.98 -1.01 10.49
C ASP A 68 9.53 0.46 10.29
N GLU A 69 9.96 1.10 9.22
CA GLU A 69 9.53 2.45 8.83
C GLU A 69 8.19 2.48 8.08
N MET A 70 7.67 1.33 7.63
CA MET A 70 6.36 1.28 6.96
C MET A 70 5.25 1.67 7.95
N PRO A 71 4.44 2.72 7.64
CA PRO A 71 3.35 3.15 8.52
C PRO A 71 2.24 2.10 8.60
N GLU A 72 2.04 1.35 7.53
CA GLU A 72 1.08 0.26 7.42
C GLU A 72 1.73 -0.91 6.70
N ARG A 73 1.55 -2.12 7.26
CA ARG A 73 2.13 -3.36 6.75
C ARG A 73 0.99 -4.31 6.42
N ASP A 74 0.81 -4.56 5.15
CA ASP A 74 -0.16 -5.53 4.66
C ASP A 74 0.45 -6.93 4.57
N VAL A 75 -0.37 -7.92 4.24
CA VAL A 75 0.05 -9.33 4.11
C VAL A 75 1.25 -9.46 3.17
N VAL A 76 1.30 -8.67 2.09
CA VAL A 76 2.42 -8.67 1.14
C VAL A 76 3.73 -8.24 1.83
N ALA A 77 3.72 -7.18 2.63
CA ALA A 77 4.91 -6.74 3.35
C ALA A 77 5.43 -7.80 4.34
N TRP A 78 4.54 -8.44 5.10
CA TRP A 78 4.90 -9.48 6.06
C TRP A 78 5.48 -10.72 5.37
N THR A 79 4.76 -11.24 4.38
CA THR A 79 5.19 -12.42 3.60
C THR A 79 6.50 -12.16 2.85
N THR A 80 6.74 -10.93 2.39
CA THR A 80 8.03 -10.52 1.79
C THR A 80 9.17 -10.61 2.80
N MET A 81 8.98 -10.12 4.04
CA MET A 81 10.00 -10.22 5.10
C MET A 81 10.29 -11.67 5.48
N ILE A 82 9.25 -12.48 5.66
CA ILE A 82 9.39 -13.91 5.99
C ILE A 82 10.17 -14.62 4.87
N SER A 83 9.75 -14.43 3.62
CA SER A 83 10.41 -15.03 2.45
C SER A 83 11.87 -14.58 2.33
N GLY A 84 12.15 -13.30 2.53
CA GLY A 84 13.49 -12.74 2.51
C GLY A 84 14.41 -13.33 3.58
N TYR A 85 13.93 -13.48 4.82
CA TYR A 85 14.72 -14.13 5.86
C TYR A 85 14.96 -15.62 5.54
N THR A 86 13.98 -16.34 5.00
CA THR A 86 14.16 -17.74 4.63
C THR A 86 15.18 -17.92 3.49
N SER A 87 15.17 -17.06 2.48
CA SER A 87 16.11 -17.14 1.34
C SER A 87 17.56 -16.86 1.77
N CYS A 88 17.75 -16.07 2.83
CA CYS A 88 19.05 -15.82 3.44
C CYS A 88 19.41 -16.84 4.56
N ASN A 89 18.65 -17.93 4.77
CA ASN A 89 18.84 -18.92 5.84
C ASN A 89 18.69 -18.39 7.28
N HIS A 90 17.98 -17.29 7.49
CA HIS A 90 17.69 -16.70 8.80
C HIS A 90 16.33 -17.18 9.35
N TYR A 91 16.16 -18.49 9.47
CA TYR A 91 14.87 -19.12 9.85
C TYR A 91 14.31 -18.65 11.20
N SER A 92 15.17 -18.38 12.18
CA SER A 92 14.74 -17.84 13.48
C SER A 92 14.08 -16.47 13.37
N HIS A 93 14.60 -15.61 12.50
CA HIS A 93 14.03 -14.29 12.25
C HIS A 93 12.76 -14.39 11.40
N ALA A 94 12.73 -15.30 10.42
CA ALA A 94 11.51 -15.59 9.66
C ALA A 94 10.36 -16.03 10.59
N TRP A 95 10.64 -16.93 11.53
CA TRP A 95 9.65 -17.36 12.53
C TRP A 95 9.21 -16.23 13.45
N MET A 96 10.14 -15.39 13.91
CA MET A 96 9.82 -14.24 14.75
C MET A 96 8.89 -13.25 14.03
N VAL A 97 9.17 -12.94 12.77
CA VAL A 97 8.31 -12.07 11.94
C VAL A 97 6.94 -12.71 11.70
N PHE A 98 6.87 -14.03 11.51
CA PHE A 98 5.59 -14.73 11.42
C PHE A 98 4.79 -14.62 12.72
N CYS A 99 5.41 -14.76 13.89
CA CYS A 99 4.73 -14.54 15.16
C CYS A 99 4.25 -13.08 15.33
N GLU A 100 5.09 -12.10 14.95
CA GLU A 100 4.72 -10.68 14.91
C GLU A 100 3.46 -10.45 14.04
N MET A 101 3.44 -11.02 12.83
CA MET A 101 2.29 -10.95 11.92
C MET A 101 0.99 -11.50 12.57
N MET A 102 1.08 -12.65 13.22
CA MET A 102 -0.06 -13.28 13.90
C MET A 102 -0.54 -12.46 15.11
N TRP A 103 0.36 -11.80 15.85
CA TRP A 103 0.00 -10.93 16.97
C TRP A 103 -0.67 -9.64 16.52
N GLU A 104 -0.33 -9.13 15.33
CA GLU A 104 -1.03 -8.01 14.68
C GLU A 104 -2.39 -8.41 14.09
N GLY A 105 -2.77 -9.70 14.18
CA GLY A 105 -4.05 -10.20 13.70
C GLY A 105 -4.15 -10.29 12.18
N ILE A 106 -3.01 -10.35 11.49
CA ILE A 106 -2.93 -10.45 10.04
C ILE A 106 -2.80 -11.94 9.67
N ASP A 107 -3.78 -12.45 8.92
CA ASP A 107 -3.79 -13.84 8.47
C ASP A 107 -2.77 -14.04 7.31
N PRO A 108 -1.91 -15.06 7.36
CA PRO A 108 -0.90 -15.38 6.34
C PRO A 108 -1.41 -15.63 4.92
#